data_AF-A0A673W3M5-F1
#
_entry.id   AF-A0A673W3M5-F1
#
_cell.length_a   1.000
_cell.length_b   1.000
_cell.length_c   1.000
_cell.angle_alpha   90.00
_cell.angle_beta   90.00
_cell.angle_gamma   90.00
#
_symmetry.space_group_name_H-M   'P 1'
#
loop_
_entity.id
_entity.type
_entity.pdbx_description
1 polymer ?
#
loop_
_entity_poly.entity_id
_entity_poly.type
_entity_poly.pdbx_seq_one_letter_code
_entity_poly.pdbx_strand_id
1 'polypeptide(L)'
;MTDQHPQRFIRDVLQNLMREASEKLAEGEKEIQDNLVKYFEKQDGHVNLVEKYKEDFVSSAKTLRRETENTVKNKLQEAVEIKEGMTELDNIKSSQASTMEKKILTLLQNFKASEECEVSLKQHICGRAAREFQKMHNELIEVNDPRKYLEQSKNKYLTEFRDLFLQQTSA
;
A
#
# COMPACT_ATOMS: atom_id res chain seq x y z
N MET A 1 -9.49 -4.89 -26.60
CA MET A 1 -8.23 -4.20 -26.99
C MET A 1 -7.11 -4.98 -26.35
N THR A 2 -6.12 -5.36 -27.16
CA THR A 2 -5.19 -6.47 -26.97
C THR A 2 -4.33 -6.34 -25.72
N ASP A 3 -4.59 -7.22 -24.75
CA ASP A 3 -3.72 -7.53 -23.62
C ASP A 3 -2.54 -8.38 -24.13
N GLN A 4 -1.56 -7.71 -24.73
CA GLN A 4 -0.27 -8.32 -25.06
C GLN A 4 0.61 -8.16 -23.82
N HIS A 5 0.62 -9.21 -23.01
CA HIS A 5 1.39 -9.31 -21.77
C HIS A 5 2.82 -8.75 -21.95
N PRO A 6 3.26 -7.75 -21.15
CA PRO A 6 4.58 -7.10 -21.30
C PRO A 6 5.77 -8.07 -21.31
N GLN A 7 5.64 -9.21 -20.62
CA GLN A 7 6.64 -10.28 -20.58
C GLN A 7 6.78 -11.01 -21.92
N ARG A 8 5.66 -11.21 -22.65
CA ARG A 8 5.67 -11.81 -23.98
C ARG A 8 6.46 -10.95 -24.97
N PHE A 9 6.26 -9.64 -24.90
CA PHE A 9 6.98 -8.68 -25.74
C PHE A 9 8.51 -8.69 -25.49
N ILE A 10 8.94 -8.72 -24.23
CA ILE A 10 10.38 -8.77 -23.89
C ILE A 10 11.03 -10.08 -24.35
N ARG A 11 10.34 -11.20 -24.21
CA ARG A 11 10.83 -12.51 -24.69
C ARG A 11 10.93 -12.55 -26.22
N ASP A 12 9.98 -11.93 -26.92
CA ASP A 12 10.02 -11.81 -28.38
C ASP A 12 11.22 -10.94 -28.83
N VAL A 13 11.48 -9.84 -28.12
CA VAL A 13 12.67 -8.99 -28.35
C VAL A 13 13.96 -9.76 -28.11
N LEU A 14 14.05 -10.55 -27.03
CA LEU A 14 15.19 -11.42 -26.75
C LEU A 14 15.48 -12.38 -27.91
N GLN A 15 14.45 -13.07 -28.41
CA GLN A 15 14.60 -14.00 -29.53
C GLN A 15 15.09 -13.30 -30.80
N ASN A 16 14.57 -12.10 -31.09
CA ASN A 16 15.02 -11.30 -32.23
C ASN A 16 16.50 -10.90 -32.10
N LEU A 17 16.91 -10.39 -30.93
CA LEU A 17 18.30 -10.00 -30.68
C LEU A 17 19.26 -11.20 -30.74
N MET A 18 18.85 -12.35 -30.21
CA MET A 18 19.64 -13.58 -30.31
C MET A 18 19.85 -14.00 -31.76
N ARG A 19 18.78 -13.96 -32.57
CA ARG A 19 18.87 -14.27 -34.00
C ARG A 19 19.80 -13.30 -34.72
N GLU A 20 19.62 -12.00 -34.54
CA GLU A 20 20.45 -10.97 -35.18
C GLU A 20 21.92 -11.12 -34.80
N ALA A 21 22.21 -11.40 -33.52
CA ALA A 21 23.58 -11.63 -33.06
C ALA A 21 24.21 -12.86 -33.72
N SER A 22 23.47 -13.97 -33.79
CA SER A 22 23.94 -15.19 -34.47
C SER A 22 24.18 -14.99 -35.96
N GLU A 23 23.30 -14.26 -36.65
CA GLU A 23 23.46 -13.94 -38.07
C GLU A 23 24.73 -13.12 -38.32
N LYS A 24 24.94 -12.04 -37.56
CA LYS A 24 26.15 -11.21 -37.66
C LYS A 24 27.43 -11.97 -37.33
N LEU A 25 27.39 -12.85 -36.31
CA LEU A 25 28.56 -13.65 -35.92
C LEU A 25 28.87 -14.73 -36.97
N ALA A 26 27.85 -15.30 -37.63
CA ALA A 26 28.04 -16.23 -38.73
C ALA A 26 28.65 -15.53 -39.97
N GLU A 27 28.22 -14.30 -40.28
CA GLU A 27 28.83 -13.48 -41.33
C GLU A 27 30.31 -13.21 -41.04
N GLY A 28 30.65 -12.83 -39.80
CA GLY A 28 32.04 -12.62 -39.39
C GLY A 28 32.90 -13.89 -39.44
N GLU A 29 32.37 -15.04 -39.01
CA GLU A 29 33.06 -16.33 -39.15
C GLU A 29 33.38 -16.62 -40.63
N LYS A 30 32.40 -16.41 -41.50
CA LYS A 30 32.55 -16.62 -42.95
C LYS A 30 33.61 -15.69 -43.54
N GLU A 31 33.60 -14.41 -43.17
CA GLU A 31 34.61 -13.46 -43.62
C GLU A 31 36.04 -13.90 -43.22
N ILE A 32 36.22 -14.37 -41.99
CA ILE A 32 37.50 -14.91 -41.52
C ILE A 32 37.90 -16.13 -42.36
N GLN A 33 36.98 -17.05 -42.61
CA GLN A 33 37.25 -18.25 -43.41
C GLN A 33 37.59 -17.90 -44.87
N ASP A 34 36.86 -16.98 -45.50
CA ASP A 34 37.13 -16.51 -46.86
C ASP A 34 38.51 -15.86 -46.96
N ASN A 35 38.90 -15.07 -45.95
CA ASN A 35 40.22 -14.46 -45.87
C ASN A 35 41.33 -15.50 -45.67
N LEU A 36 41.10 -16.55 -44.88
CA LEU A 36 42.04 -17.67 -44.73
C LEU A 36 42.24 -18.39 -46.06
N VAL A 37 41.17 -18.71 -46.78
CA VAL A 37 41.25 -19.33 -48.12
C VAL A 37 42.11 -18.48 -49.05
N LYS A 38 41.80 -17.19 -49.18
CA LYS A 38 42.56 -16.24 -50.01
C LYS A 38 44.02 -16.11 -49.59
N TYR A 39 44.32 -16.21 -48.29
CA TYR A 39 45.70 -16.15 -47.79
C TYR A 39 46.52 -17.37 -48.23
N PHE A 40 45.96 -18.58 -48.08
CA PHE A 40 46.64 -19.82 -48.43
C PHE A 40 46.73 -20.09 -49.95
N GLU A 41 45.95 -19.39 -50.77
CA GLU A 41 46.06 -19.44 -52.23
C GLU A 41 47.27 -18.65 -52.78
N LYS A 42 47.90 -17.78 -51.97
CA LYS A 42 49.06 -16.98 -52.40
C LYS A 42 50.30 -17.85 -52.57
N GLN A 43 51.02 -17.70 -53.68
CA GLN A 43 52.34 -18.31 -53.89
C GLN A 43 53.48 -17.54 -53.19
N ASP A 44 53.26 -17.12 -51.94
CA ASP A 44 54.26 -16.44 -51.12
C ASP A 44 55.08 -17.49 -50.34
N GLY A 45 56.40 -17.37 -50.34
CA GLY A 45 57.29 -18.27 -49.60
C GLY A 45 57.02 -18.32 -48.09
N HIS A 46 56.39 -17.27 -47.53
CA HIS A 46 56.00 -17.22 -46.13
C HIS A 46 54.74 -18.05 -45.80
N VAL A 47 53.90 -18.40 -46.78
CA VAL A 47 52.68 -19.20 -46.56
C VAL A 47 53.01 -20.62 -46.11
N ASN A 48 54.04 -21.23 -46.68
CA ASN A 48 54.51 -22.59 -46.34
C ASN A 48 54.89 -22.75 -44.86
N LEU A 49 55.32 -21.66 -44.20
CA LEU A 49 55.70 -21.68 -42.79
C LEU A 49 54.50 -21.89 -41.86
N VAL A 50 53.30 -21.49 -42.29
CA VAL A 50 52.08 -21.49 -41.49
C VAL A 50 51.03 -22.50 -41.98
N GLU A 51 51.29 -23.21 -43.07
CA GLU A 51 50.34 -24.14 -43.71
C GLU A 51 49.87 -25.26 -42.78
N LYS A 52 50.76 -25.78 -41.92
CA LYS A 52 50.41 -26.81 -40.92
C LYS A 52 49.36 -26.36 -39.88
N TYR A 53 49.12 -25.05 -39.75
CA TYR A 53 48.15 -24.47 -38.80
C TYR A 53 46.81 -24.10 -39.45
N LYS A 54 46.62 -24.37 -40.74
CA LYS A 54 45.42 -23.98 -41.49
C LYS A 54 44.12 -24.46 -40.82
N GLU A 55 44.09 -25.73 -40.40
CA GLU A 55 42.93 -26.31 -39.71
C GLU A 55 42.71 -25.68 -38.33
N ASP A 56 43.77 -25.32 -37.62
CA ASP A 56 43.70 -24.65 -36.32
C ASP A 56 43.07 -23.26 -36.46
N PHE A 57 43.42 -22.50 -37.50
CA PHE A 57 42.82 -21.18 -37.75
C PHE A 57 41.32 -21.30 -38.06
N VAL A 58 40.92 -22.26 -38.90
CA VAL A 58 39.50 -22.51 -39.20
C VAL A 58 38.74 -22.92 -37.95
N SER A 59 39.33 -23.79 -37.13
CA SER A 59 38.75 -24.25 -35.86
C SER A 59 38.64 -23.10 -34.86
N SER A 60 39.65 -22.22 -34.80
CA SER A 60 39.67 -21.04 -33.94
C SER A 60 38.57 -20.05 -34.30
N ALA A 61 38.31 -19.82 -35.60
CA ALA A 61 37.21 -18.96 -36.04
C ALA A 61 35.83 -19.50 -35.60
N LYS A 62 35.61 -20.82 -35.74
CA LYS A 62 34.39 -21.51 -35.28
C LYS A 62 34.21 -21.40 -33.77
N THR A 63 35.28 -21.65 -33.01
CA THR A 63 35.27 -21.54 -31.55
C THR A 63 34.98 -20.11 -31.12
N LEU A 64 35.64 -19.12 -31.72
CA LEU A 64 35.41 -17.71 -31.44
C LEU A 64 33.94 -17.31 -31.67
N ARG A 65 33.33 -17.75 -32.77
CA ARG A 65 31.90 -17.53 -33.02
C ARG A 65 31.06 -18.08 -31.87
N ARG A 66 31.25 -19.36 -31.55
CA ARG A 66 30.45 -20.08 -30.53
C ARG A 66 30.59 -19.46 -29.14
N GLU A 67 31.81 -19.12 -28.72
CA GLU A 67 32.07 -18.51 -27.41
C GLU A 67 31.45 -17.12 -27.31
N THR A 68 31.53 -16.35 -28.40
CA THR A 68 30.90 -15.03 -28.47
C THR A 68 29.38 -15.13 -28.45
N GLU A 69 28.78 -16.05 -29.22
CA GLU A 69 27.33 -16.33 -29.21
C GLU A 69 26.83 -16.67 -27.80
N ASN A 70 27.54 -17.57 -27.10
CA ASN A 70 27.19 -17.94 -25.73
C ASN A 70 27.28 -16.76 -24.77
N THR A 71 28.31 -15.94 -24.90
CA THR A 71 28.49 -14.75 -24.06
C THR A 71 27.37 -13.75 -24.26
N VAL A 72 27.00 -13.47 -25.53
CA VAL A 72 25.89 -12.57 -25.87
C VAL A 72 24.57 -13.12 -25.33
N LYS A 73 24.32 -14.42 -25.53
CA LYS A 73 23.10 -15.09 -25.02
C LYS A 73 22.97 -14.93 -23.51
N ASN A 74 24.02 -15.21 -22.76
CA ASN A 74 23.99 -15.10 -21.29
C ASN A 74 23.70 -13.68 -20.85
N LYS A 75 24.38 -12.68 -21.42
CA LYS A 75 24.15 -11.27 -21.08
C LYS A 75 22.73 -10.80 -21.41
N LEU A 76 22.19 -11.21 -22.55
CA LEU A 76 20.82 -10.87 -22.93
C LEU A 76 19.80 -11.54 -22.00
N GLN A 77 20.03 -12.79 -21.60
CA GLN A 77 19.18 -13.51 -20.68
C GLN A 77 19.19 -12.87 -19.27
N GLU A 78 20.38 -12.52 -18.76
CA GLU A 78 20.53 -11.77 -17.50
C GLU A 78 19.78 -10.44 -17.54
N ALA A 79 19.87 -9.69 -18.65
CA ALA A 79 19.17 -8.42 -18.80
C ALA A 79 17.64 -8.58 -18.77
N VAL A 80 17.12 -9.66 -19.37
CA VAL A 80 15.68 -9.99 -19.33
C VAL A 80 15.25 -10.34 -17.91
N GLU A 81 15.99 -11.18 -17.21
CA GLU A 81 15.70 -11.58 -15.83
C GLU A 81 15.67 -10.37 -14.88
N ILE A 82 16.65 -9.47 -15.01
CA ILE A 82 16.69 -8.21 -14.27
C ILE A 82 15.44 -7.37 -14.58
N LYS A 83 15.04 -7.27 -15.85
CA LYS A 83 13.88 -6.46 -16.26
C LYS A 83 12.56 -7.04 -15.76
N GLU A 84 12.39 -8.37 -15.83
CA GLU A 84 11.23 -9.07 -15.28
C GLU A 84 11.16 -8.87 -13.75
N GLY A 85 12.28 -9.06 -13.04
CA GLY A 85 12.36 -8.85 -11.59
C GLY A 85 12.05 -7.41 -11.16
N MET A 86 12.52 -6.40 -11.88
CA MET A 86 12.17 -4.99 -11.60
C MET A 86 10.67 -4.74 -11.74
N THR A 87 10.03 -5.35 -12.74
CA THR A 87 8.59 -5.18 -12.97
C THR A 87 7.78 -5.82 -11.84
N GLU A 88 8.19 -6.99 -11.36
CA GLU A 88 7.57 -7.65 -10.21
C GLU A 88 7.74 -6.84 -8.92
N LEU A 89 8.94 -6.29 -8.71
CA LEU A 89 9.24 -5.41 -7.57
C LEU A 89 8.31 -4.18 -7.54
N ASP A 90 8.12 -3.52 -8.69
CA ASP A 90 7.23 -2.36 -8.81
C ASP A 90 5.78 -2.72 -8.48
N ASN A 91 5.31 -3.89 -8.94
CA ASN A 91 3.96 -4.40 -8.63
C ASN A 91 3.79 -4.65 -7.13
N ILE A 92 4.78 -5.27 -6.49
CA ILE A 92 4.77 -5.51 -5.03
C ILE A 92 4.70 -4.18 -4.28
N LYS A 93 5.56 -3.22 -4.65
CA LYS A 93 5.60 -1.89 -4.02
C LYS A 93 4.27 -1.17 -4.13
N SER A 94 3.64 -1.20 -5.31
CA SER A 94 2.32 -0.59 -5.55
C SER A 94 1.20 -1.26 -4.73
N SER A 95 1.20 -2.59 -4.65
CA SER A 95 0.25 -3.36 -3.84
C SER A 95 0.41 -3.09 -2.34
N GLN A 96 1.65 -3.00 -1.86
CA GLN A 96 1.92 -2.64 -0.47
C GLN A 96 1.47 -1.22 -0.13
N ALA A 97 1.76 -0.26 -1.01
CA ALA A 97 1.28 1.12 -0.84
C ALA A 97 -0.25 1.18 -0.75
N SER A 98 -0.95 0.51 -1.66
CA SER A 98 -2.42 0.41 -1.65
C SER A 98 -2.97 -0.24 -0.37
N THR A 99 -2.27 -1.26 0.15
CA THR A 99 -2.67 -1.93 1.39
C THR A 99 -2.47 -1.03 2.61
N MET A 100 -1.36 -0.29 2.65
CA MET A 100 -1.07 0.65 3.72
C MET A 100 -2.08 1.80 3.74
N GLU A 101 -2.38 2.37 2.57
CA GLU A 101 -3.40 3.41 2.42
C GLU A 101 -4.76 2.95 2.94
N LYS A 102 -5.22 1.75 2.56
CA LYS A 102 -6.47 1.17 3.07
C LYS A 102 -6.47 1.04 4.59
N LYS A 103 -5.38 0.55 5.19
CA LYS A 103 -5.26 0.42 6.65
C LYS A 103 -5.32 1.78 7.35
N ILE A 104 -4.65 2.80 6.81
CA ILE A 104 -4.68 4.16 7.35
C ILE A 104 -6.11 4.72 7.28
N LEU A 105 -6.80 4.56 6.16
CA LEU A 105 -8.19 5.00 6.00
C LEU A 105 -9.12 4.31 7.00
N THR A 106 -8.99 3.00 7.21
CA THR A 106 -9.76 2.27 8.24
C THR A 106 -9.48 2.80 9.64
N LEU A 107 -8.22 3.07 9.98
CA LEU A 107 -7.86 3.62 11.30
C LEU A 107 -8.47 5.01 11.53
N LEU A 108 -8.42 5.89 10.52
CA LEU A 108 -9.02 7.22 10.59
C LEU A 108 -10.55 7.15 10.75
N GLN A 109 -11.21 6.23 10.04
CA GLN A 109 -12.65 6.01 10.18
C GLN A 109 -13.02 5.50 11.58
N ASN A 110 -12.25 4.53 12.11
CA ASN A 110 -12.47 3.99 13.45
C ASN A 110 -12.27 5.06 14.53
N PHE A 111 -11.25 5.90 14.39
CA PHE A 111 -11.01 7.02 15.31
C PHE A 111 -12.17 8.01 15.31
N LYS A 112 -12.65 8.41 14.13
CA LYS A 112 -13.82 9.29 14.00
C LYS A 112 -15.08 8.70 14.62
N ALA A 113 -15.35 7.42 14.39
CA ALA A 113 -16.47 6.72 15.00
C ALA A 113 -16.38 6.67 16.55
N SER A 114 -15.15 6.57 17.09
CA SER A 114 -14.92 6.62 18.54
C SER A 114 -15.26 7.98 19.13
N GLU A 115 -14.86 9.08 18.48
CA GLU A 115 -15.22 10.44 18.93
C GLU A 115 -16.73 10.67 18.88
N GLU A 116 -17.40 10.24 17.80
CA GLU A 116 -18.87 10.33 17.68
C GLU A 116 -19.57 9.51 18.79
N CYS A 117 -19.05 8.32 19.10
CA CYS A 117 -19.55 7.48 20.20
C CYS A 117 -19.36 8.16 21.57
N GLU A 118 -18.20 8.78 21.81
CA GLU A 118 -17.90 9.50 23.04
C GLU A 118 -18.86 10.69 23.26
N VAL A 119 -19.09 11.49 22.21
CA VAL A 119 -20.03 12.62 22.26
C VAL A 119 -21.45 12.13 22.56
N SER A 120 -21.90 11.09 21.86
CA SER A 120 -23.24 10.50 22.06
C SER A 120 -23.43 9.98 23.49
N LEU A 121 -22.42 9.28 24.04
CA LEU A 121 -22.46 8.76 25.40
C LEU A 121 -22.52 9.89 26.44
N LYS A 122 -21.68 10.92 26.29
CA LYS A 122 -21.68 12.11 27.16
C LYS A 122 -23.05 12.81 27.11
N GLN A 123 -23.60 13.02 25.92
CA GLN A 123 -24.91 13.65 25.76
C GLN A 123 -26.04 12.85 26.44
N HIS A 124 -26.03 11.52 26.30
CA HIS A 124 -27.02 10.66 26.96
C HIS A 124 -26.95 10.76 28.49
N ILE A 125 -25.75 10.68 29.06
CA ILE A 125 -25.54 10.76 30.52
C ILE A 125 -25.97 12.13 31.05
N CYS A 126 -25.49 13.21 30.44
CA CYS A 126 -25.85 14.58 30.84
C CYS A 126 -27.36 14.82 30.70
N GLY A 127 -27.99 14.32 29.65
CA GLY A 127 -29.43 14.44 29.44
C GLY A 127 -30.27 13.66 30.47
N ARG A 128 -29.76 12.55 31.03
CA ARG A 128 -30.40 11.86 32.17
C ARG A 128 -30.19 12.63 33.46
N ALA A 129 -28.95 13.05 33.75
CA ALA A 129 -28.62 13.80 34.95
C ALA A 129 -29.43 15.11 35.04
N ALA A 130 -29.55 15.86 33.94
CA ALA A 130 -30.34 17.09 33.88
C ALA A 130 -31.83 16.85 34.19
N ARG A 131 -32.41 15.73 33.72
CA ARG A 131 -33.81 15.37 34.00
C ARG A 131 -34.03 15.03 35.47
N GLU A 132 -33.16 14.22 36.06
CA GLU A 132 -33.25 13.90 37.49
C GLU A 132 -33.04 15.14 38.36
N PHE A 133 -32.08 15.99 38.00
CA PHE A 133 -31.85 17.26 38.70
C PHE A 133 -33.07 18.18 38.62
N GLN A 134 -33.68 18.31 37.44
CA GLN A 134 -34.90 19.08 37.28
C GLN A 134 -36.07 18.51 38.09
N LYS A 135 -36.20 17.18 38.15
CA LYS A 135 -37.21 16.51 38.96
C LYS A 135 -37.02 16.83 40.46
N MET A 136 -35.80 16.64 40.99
CA MET A 136 -35.47 16.99 42.37
C MET A 136 -35.72 18.47 42.66
N HIS A 137 -35.38 19.35 41.73
CA HIS A 137 -35.63 20.78 41.85
C HIS A 137 -37.12 21.11 41.94
N ASN A 138 -37.93 20.49 41.08
CA ASN A 138 -39.39 20.67 41.08
C ASN A 138 -40.01 20.13 42.38
N GLU A 139 -39.58 18.96 42.85
CA GLU A 139 -40.03 18.39 44.13
C GLU A 139 -39.67 19.30 45.31
N LEU A 140 -38.46 19.88 45.32
CA LEU A 140 -38.03 20.81 46.36
C LEU A 140 -38.89 22.09 46.39
N ILE A 141 -39.21 22.64 45.21
CA ILE A 141 -40.11 23.80 45.11
C ILE A 141 -41.50 23.44 45.64
N GLU A 142 -42.02 22.26 45.30
CA GLU A 142 -43.34 21.84 45.74
C GLU A 142 -43.43 21.63 47.26
N VAL A 143 -42.43 20.98 47.86
CA VAL A 143 -42.37 20.73 49.31
C VAL A 143 -42.26 22.03 50.09
N ASN A 144 -41.53 23.02 49.55
CA ASN A 144 -41.29 24.30 50.22
C ASN A 144 -42.22 25.41 49.74
N ASP A 145 -43.36 25.10 49.13
CA ASP A 145 -44.37 26.09 48.74
C ASP A 145 -44.92 26.80 49.99
N PRO A 146 -44.60 28.09 50.19
CA PRO A 146 -45.00 28.81 51.40
C PRO A 146 -46.52 28.86 51.58
N ARG A 147 -47.30 28.83 50.49
CA ARG A 147 -48.76 28.81 50.57
C ARG A 147 -49.28 27.48 51.10
N LYS A 148 -48.75 26.35 50.62
CA LYS A 148 -49.10 25.03 51.15
C LYS A 148 -48.74 24.92 52.63
N TYR A 149 -47.55 25.39 53.02
CA TYR A 149 -47.10 25.38 54.41
C TYR A 149 -47.97 26.23 55.34
N LEU A 150 -48.31 27.45 54.90
CA LEU A 150 -49.21 28.35 55.64
C LEU A 150 -50.62 27.76 55.79
N GLU A 151 -51.16 27.16 54.72
CA GLU A 151 -52.50 26.55 54.76
C GLU A 151 -52.54 25.34 55.71
N GLN A 152 -51.50 24.50 55.73
CA GLN A 152 -51.39 23.38 56.69
C GLN A 152 -51.30 23.88 58.15
N SER A 153 -50.63 24.99 58.37
CA SER A 153 -50.45 25.58 59.72
C SER A 153 -51.63 26.44 60.18
N LYS A 154 -52.59 26.74 59.29
CA LYS A 154 -53.71 27.65 59.53
C LYS A 154 -54.55 27.27 60.75
N ASN A 155 -54.88 25.98 60.90
CA ASN A 155 -55.66 25.50 62.05
C ASN A 155 -54.89 25.62 63.35
N LYS A 156 -53.57 25.38 63.33
CA LYS A 156 -52.71 25.56 64.50
C LYS A 156 -52.70 27.03 64.95
N TYR A 157 -52.46 27.96 64.02
CA TYR A 157 -52.52 29.39 64.32
C TYR A 157 -53.91 29.83 64.80
N LEU A 158 -54.98 29.28 64.22
CA LEU A 158 -56.35 29.57 64.65
C LEU A 158 -56.62 29.09 66.08
N THR A 159 -56.16 27.89 66.44
CA THR A 159 -56.29 27.36 67.80
C THR A 159 -55.49 28.20 68.79
N GLU A 160 -54.21 28.48 68.51
CA GLU A 160 -53.35 29.32 69.36
C GLU A 160 -53.95 30.72 69.55
N PHE A 161 -54.50 31.32 68.50
CA PHE A 161 -55.20 32.61 68.59
C PHE A 161 -56.43 32.56 69.49
N ARG A 162 -57.26 31.51 69.38
CA ARG A 162 -58.44 31.32 70.23
C ARG A 162 -58.06 31.13 71.69
N ASP A 163 -57.06 30.30 71.96
CA ASP A 163 -56.58 30.03 73.33
C ASP A 163 -56.06 31.32 73.99
N LEU A 164 -55.26 32.11 73.26
CA LEU A 164 -54.75 33.40 73.74
C LEU A 164 -55.88 34.41 73.99
N PHE A 165 -56.87 34.47 73.09
CA PHE A 165 -58.00 35.38 73.25
C PHE A 165 -58.87 35.01 74.47
N LEU A 166 -59.16 33.72 74.64
CA LEU A 166 -59.91 33.22 75.79
C LEU A 166 -59.18 33.45 77.12
N GLN A 167 -57.84 33.34 77.13
CA GLN A 167 -57.04 33.67 78.31
C GLN A 167 -57.12 35.16 78.69
N GLN A 168 -57.30 36.07 77.73
CA GLN A 168 -57.42 37.51 78.01
C GLN A 168 -58.84 37.96 78.38
N THR A 169 -59.88 37.25 77.94
CA THR A 169 -61.29 37.59 78.26
C THR A 169 -61.83 36.91 79.53
N SER A 170 -61.03 36.06 80.19
CA SER A 170 -61.42 35.32 81.41
C SER A 170 -60.90 35.97 82.70
N ALA A 171 -60.55 37.26 82.68
CA ALA A 171 -60.11 38.06 83.82
C ALA A 171 -61.17 39.07 84.25
#